data_AF-A0A183H190-F1
#
_entry.id   AF-A0A183H190-F1
#
_cell.length_a   1.000
_cell.length_b   1.000
_cell.length_c   1.000
_cell.angle_alpha   90.00
_cell.angle_beta   90.00
_cell.angle_gamma   90.00
#
_symmetry.space_group_name_H-M   'P 1'
#
loop_
_entity.id
_entity.type
_entity.pdbx_description
1 polymer ?
#
loop_
_entity_poly.entity_id
_entity_poly.type
_entity_poly.pdbx_seq_one_letter_code
_entity_poly.pdbx_strand_id
1 'polypeptide(L)'
;MSCDTNQLLLLRNLSGGKANSGNNETNQDILQLITTYILKGYAIRKIEAFNDRIYLSRYRRNYWLGTKYYYMDNFNYLPTRDTCLYHMDSNERENLEYIDESPIYDIIYQCQRYAQYCCGLTCCLDKFGKDLHSSFLYREALNPWNTSPTFQSQLHFFSCLIFVVHYLYI
;
A
#
# COMPACT_ATOMS: atom_id res chain seq x y z
N MET A 1 17.06 -17.63 14.72
CA MET A 1 17.02 -16.15 14.78
C MET A 1 15.92 -15.78 15.75
N SER A 2 16.30 -15.32 16.93
CA SER A 2 15.40 -14.93 18.01
C SER A 2 14.76 -13.59 17.64
N CYS A 3 13.44 -13.52 17.51
CA CYS A 3 12.73 -12.25 17.40
C CYS A 3 12.75 -11.60 18.79
N ASP A 4 13.40 -10.44 18.89
CA ASP A 4 13.48 -9.66 20.12
C ASP A 4 12.07 -9.19 20.52
N THR A 5 11.60 -9.61 21.68
CA THR A 5 10.21 -9.48 22.15
C THR A 5 9.80 -8.03 22.44
N ASN A 6 10.75 -7.10 22.57
CA ASN A 6 10.46 -5.68 22.77
C ASN A 6 10.09 -4.93 21.49
N GLN A 7 10.38 -5.48 20.30
CA GLN A 7 10.11 -4.83 19.00
C GLN A 7 8.78 -5.28 18.36
N LEU A 8 8.08 -6.23 18.99
CA LEU A 8 6.79 -6.80 18.57
C LEU A 8 5.59 -5.84 18.79
N LEU A 9 5.79 -4.72 19.48
CA LEU A 9 4.75 -3.71 19.69
C LEU A 9 4.60 -2.77 18.48
N LEU A 10 5.69 -2.50 17.74
CA LEU A 10 5.70 -1.55 16.62
C LEU A 10 5.09 -2.12 15.33
N LEU A 11 5.05 -3.44 15.16
CA LEU A 11 4.47 -4.05 13.97
C LEU A 11 3.72 -5.34 14.27
N ARG A 12 2.52 -5.47 13.71
CA ARG A 12 1.67 -6.65 13.86
C ARG A 12 1.01 -7.03 12.53
N ASN A 13 0.86 -8.33 12.31
CA ASN A 13 -0.03 -8.85 11.26
C ASN A 13 -1.39 -9.15 11.91
N LEU A 14 -2.44 -8.43 11.50
CA LEU A 14 -3.79 -8.58 12.03
C LEU A 14 -4.41 -9.94 11.67
N SER A 15 -3.94 -10.58 10.61
CA SER A 15 -4.36 -11.93 10.20
C SER A 15 -3.63 -13.05 10.97
N GLY A 16 -2.75 -12.72 11.93
CA GLY A 16 -1.99 -13.68 12.72
C GLY A 16 -0.74 -14.27 12.02
N GLY A 17 -0.37 -13.70 10.87
CA GLY A 17 0.82 -14.11 10.12
C GLY A 17 2.15 -13.60 10.71
N LYS A 18 3.25 -13.93 10.02
CA LYS A 18 4.61 -13.49 10.43
C LYS A 18 4.75 -11.96 10.35
N ALA A 19 5.54 -11.39 11.25
CA ALA A 19 5.89 -9.98 11.28
C ALA A 19 7.35 -9.78 11.76
N ASN A 20 8.07 -8.82 11.18
CA ASN A 20 9.36 -8.35 11.67
C ASN A 20 9.47 -6.82 11.51
N SER A 21 10.40 -6.15 12.20
CA SER A 21 10.55 -4.68 12.15
C SER A 21 11.02 -4.12 10.79
N GLY A 22 11.39 -4.96 9.83
CA GLY A 22 11.87 -4.53 8.52
C GLY A 22 13.21 -3.79 8.56
N ASN A 23 13.48 -3.02 7.51
CA ASN A 23 14.67 -2.18 7.42
C ASN A 23 14.32 -0.75 7.88
N ASN A 24 15.13 -0.20 8.78
CA ASN A 24 14.86 1.10 9.39
C ASN A 24 14.83 2.25 8.38
N GLU A 25 15.77 2.28 7.43
CA GLU A 25 15.83 3.34 6.39
C GLU A 25 14.59 3.31 5.50
N THR A 26 14.11 2.10 5.15
CA THR A 26 12.89 1.93 4.36
C THR A 26 11.65 2.37 5.13
N ASN A 27 11.56 2.05 6.42
CA ASN A 27 10.45 2.49 7.26
C ASN A 27 10.42 4.01 7.37
N GLN A 28 11.58 4.63 7.60
CA GLN A 28 11.69 6.08 7.69
C GLN A 28 11.36 6.77 6.36
N ASP A 29 11.77 6.22 5.21
CA ASP A 29 11.39 6.75 3.88
C ASP A 29 9.88 6.70 3.66
N ILE A 30 9.24 5.57 3.96
CA ILE A 30 7.79 5.40 3.81
C ILE A 30 7.04 6.35 4.74
N LEU A 31 7.44 6.41 6.01
CA LEU A 31 6.83 7.27 6.99
C LEU A 31 6.97 8.75 6.60
N GLN A 32 8.15 9.17 6.12
CA GLN A 32 8.37 10.52 5.64
C GLN A 32 7.47 10.85 4.44
N LEU A 33 7.31 9.93 3.49
CA LEU A 33 6.43 10.13 2.33
C LEU A 33 4.97 10.25 2.74
N ILE A 34 4.50 9.42 3.66
CA ILE A 34 3.14 9.46 4.20
C ILE A 34 2.94 10.79 4.95
N THR A 35 3.75 11.06 5.98
CA THR A 35 3.60 12.26 6.82
C THR A 35 3.73 13.56 6.04
N THR A 36 4.60 13.64 5.03
CA THR A 36 4.72 14.84 4.18
C THR A 36 3.44 15.11 3.39
N TYR A 37 2.75 14.07 2.92
CA TYR A 37 1.51 14.23 2.15
C TYR A 37 0.35 14.76 3.01
N ILE A 38 0.25 14.34 4.28
CA ILE A 38 -0.85 14.73 5.19
C ILE A 38 -0.53 16.00 5.99
N LEU A 39 0.62 16.03 6.66
CA LEU A 39 0.95 17.06 7.66
C LEU A 39 1.57 18.30 7.03
N LYS A 40 2.38 18.12 5.98
CA LYS A 40 3.05 19.22 5.27
C LYS A 40 2.31 19.65 4.00
N GLY A 41 1.12 19.10 3.78
CA GLY A 41 0.22 19.55 2.72
C GLY A 41 -0.24 20.99 2.95
N TYR A 42 -0.71 21.65 1.88
CA TYR A 42 -1.17 23.05 1.91
C TYR A 42 -2.32 23.31 2.92
N ALA A 43 -3.05 22.26 3.32
CA ALA A 43 -4.01 22.30 4.40
C ALA A 43 -3.75 21.12 5.34
N ILE A 44 -3.69 21.37 6.66
CA ILE A 44 -3.68 20.31 7.67
C ILE A 44 -5.00 19.54 7.52
N ARG A 45 -4.91 18.26 7.16
CA ARG A 45 -6.08 17.41 6.91
C ARG A 45 -6.32 16.51 8.12
N LYS A 46 -7.50 16.65 8.73
CA LYS A 46 -8.07 15.61 9.58
C LYS A 46 -8.53 14.44 8.70
N ILE A 47 -8.35 13.22 9.20
CA ILE A 47 -8.66 12.01 8.44
C ILE A 47 -10.14 11.64 8.53
N GLU A 48 -10.71 11.29 7.37
CA GLU A 48 -12.08 10.83 7.16
C GLU A 48 -12.08 9.57 6.27
N ALA A 49 -13.22 8.91 6.13
CA ALA A 49 -13.33 7.61 5.45
C ALA A 49 -12.87 7.58 3.98
N PHE A 50 -12.74 8.73 3.32
CA PHE A 50 -12.40 8.83 1.90
C PHE A 50 -11.03 9.47 1.63
N ASN A 51 -10.31 9.91 2.66
CA ASN A 51 -9.03 10.59 2.52
C ASN A 51 -7.90 9.93 3.34
N ASP A 52 -8.16 8.77 3.95
CA ASP A 52 -7.24 8.03 4.80
C ASP A 52 -6.17 7.24 4.04
N ARG A 53 -6.33 7.06 2.72
CA ARG A 53 -5.43 6.25 1.89
C ARG A 53 -4.40 7.06 1.11
N ILE A 54 -3.17 6.57 1.09
CA ILE A 54 -2.09 6.99 0.20
C ILE A 54 -1.54 5.80 -0.56
N TYR A 55 -1.33 5.97 -1.87
CA TYR A 55 -0.60 5.00 -2.69
C TYR A 55 0.84 5.47 -2.90
N LEU A 56 1.81 4.67 -2.46
CA LEU A 56 3.22 4.92 -2.74
C LEU A 56 3.68 4.04 -3.91
N SER A 57 3.89 4.66 -5.07
CA SER A 57 4.26 3.96 -6.31
C SER A 57 5.57 3.18 -6.20
N ARG A 58 6.56 3.73 -5.48
CA ARG A 58 7.85 3.06 -5.19
C ARG A 58 7.67 1.70 -4.54
N TYR A 59 6.69 1.57 -3.65
CA TYR A 59 6.38 0.36 -2.90
C TYR A 59 5.20 -0.43 -3.47
N ARG A 60 4.56 0.13 -4.50
CA ARG A 60 3.37 -0.40 -5.18
C ARG A 60 2.27 -0.80 -4.20
N ARG A 61 2.03 0.05 -3.19
CA ARG A 61 1.18 -0.30 -2.06
C ARG A 61 0.34 0.87 -1.57
N ASN A 62 -0.86 0.50 -1.12
CA ASN A 62 -1.77 1.38 -0.39
C ASN A 62 -1.46 1.34 1.11
N TYR A 63 -1.43 2.51 1.71
CA TYR A 63 -1.26 2.77 3.12
C TYR A 63 -2.49 3.53 3.59
N TRP A 64 -3.15 3.04 4.64
CA TRP A 64 -4.27 3.72 5.28
C TRP A 64 -3.81 4.27 6.61
N LEU A 65 -4.20 5.50 6.90
CA LEU A 65 -3.96 6.13 8.18
C LEU A 65 -5.05 5.75 9.15
N GLY A 66 -4.64 5.00 10.17
CA GLY A 66 -5.51 4.59 11.23
C GLY A 66 -6.36 3.36 10.89
N THR A 67 -7.08 2.93 11.92
CA THR A 67 -7.81 1.66 11.97
C THR A 67 -9.31 1.80 11.70
N LYS A 68 -9.86 3.03 11.65
CA LYS A 68 -11.32 3.24 11.57
C LYS A 68 -11.91 2.97 10.20
N TYR A 69 -11.19 3.29 9.12
CA TYR A 69 -11.79 3.39 7.79
C TYR A 69 -11.16 2.49 6.72
N TYR A 70 -9.98 1.91 6.96
CA TYR A 70 -9.26 1.12 5.96
C TYR A 70 -10.09 -0.03 5.34
N TYR A 71 -11.00 -0.64 6.11
CA TYR A 71 -11.86 -1.74 5.64
C TYR A 71 -13.07 -1.27 4.83
N MET A 72 -13.37 0.04 4.84
CA MET A 72 -14.44 0.64 4.04
C MET A 72 -14.00 0.96 2.61
N ASP A 73 -12.69 0.91 2.31
CA ASP A 73 -12.15 1.13 0.97
C ASP A 73 -12.42 -0.08 0.07
N ASN A 74 -13.63 -0.16 -0.45
CA ASN A 74 -14.09 -1.27 -1.29
C ASN A 74 -13.27 -1.48 -2.58
N PHE A 75 -12.50 -0.48 -3.00
CA PHE A 75 -11.72 -0.57 -4.25
C PHE A 75 -10.31 -1.12 -4.02
N ASN A 76 -9.69 -0.80 -2.88
CA ASN A 76 -8.27 -1.08 -2.65
C ASN A 76 -8.01 -2.03 -1.49
N TYR A 77 -8.94 -2.13 -0.55
CA TYR A 77 -8.88 -3.11 0.51
C TYR A 77 -9.30 -4.47 -0.05
N LEU A 78 -8.40 -5.45 0.05
CA LEU A 78 -8.61 -6.80 -0.45
C LEU A 78 -8.68 -7.78 0.73
N PRO A 79 -9.85 -8.33 1.06
CA PRO A 79 -10.00 -9.31 2.16
C PRO A 79 -9.14 -10.57 1.99
N THR A 80 -8.67 -10.84 0.77
CA THR A 80 -7.80 -11.97 0.45
C THR A 80 -6.33 -11.74 0.82
N ARG A 81 -5.94 -10.50 1.18
CA ARG A 81 -4.59 -10.12 1.57
C ARG A 81 -4.43 -10.09 3.09
N ASP A 82 -3.20 -10.26 3.56
CA ASP A 82 -2.89 -10.14 4.99
C ASP A 82 -2.75 -8.67 5.36
N THR A 83 -3.40 -8.25 6.44
CA THR A 83 -3.38 -6.86 6.90
C THR A 83 -2.29 -6.67 7.95
N CYS A 84 -1.39 -5.72 7.70
CA CYS A 84 -0.29 -5.32 8.56
C CYS A 84 -0.61 -3.98 9.23
N LEU A 85 -0.13 -3.83 10.46
CA LEU A 85 -0.33 -2.68 11.31
C LEU A 85 1.03 -2.23 11.84
N TYR A 86 1.43 -1.01 11.52
CA TYR A 86 2.62 -0.35 12.03
C TYR A 86 2.21 0.74 13.02
N HIS A 87 2.70 0.68 14.26
CA HIS A 87 2.46 1.68 15.29
C HIS A 87 3.45 2.84 15.13
N MET A 88 2.97 4.07 15.11
CA MET A 88 3.80 5.27 15.01
C MET A 88 4.25 5.75 16.39
N ASP A 89 5.46 6.31 16.46
CA ASP A 89 5.94 6.99 17.65
C ASP A 89 5.23 8.34 17.87
N SER A 90 5.36 8.91 19.07
CA SER A 90 4.64 10.12 19.47
C SER A 90 4.97 11.36 18.61
N ASN A 91 6.21 11.49 18.19
CA ASN A 91 6.69 12.54 17.29
C ASN A 91 6.22 12.33 15.84
N GLU A 92 6.06 11.07 15.41
CA GLU A 92 5.64 10.72 14.05
C GLU A 92 4.16 11.01 13.80
N ARG A 93 3.35 10.97 14.87
CA ARG A 93 1.89 11.19 14.83
C ARG A 93 1.46 12.59 15.31
N GLU A 94 2.39 13.52 15.45
CA GLU A 94 2.06 14.89 15.86
C GLU A 94 1.09 15.53 14.84
N ASN A 95 -0.02 16.08 15.32
CA ASN A 95 -1.10 16.67 14.50
C ASN A 95 -1.80 15.67 13.55
N LEU A 96 -1.68 14.36 13.80
CA LEU A 96 -2.37 13.33 13.02
C LEU A 96 -3.64 12.83 13.76
N GLU A 97 -4.78 13.34 13.33
CA GLU A 97 -6.06 13.11 13.99
C GLU A 97 -7.17 12.79 12.98
N TYR A 98 -8.18 12.07 13.46
CA TYR A 98 -9.44 11.93 12.74
C TYR A 98 -10.27 13.21 12.83
N ILE A 99 -11.33 13.29 12.02
CA ILE A 99 -12.27 14.43 12.05
C ILE A 99 -12.92 14.66 13.42
N ASP A 100 -13.10 13.60 14.19
CA ASP A 100 -13.64 13.61 15.56
C ASP A 100 -12.56 13.86 16.64
N GLU A 101 -11.38 14.36 16.24
CA GLU A 101 -10.26 14.73 17.14
C GLU A 101 -9.65 13.54 17.88
N SER A 102 -10.05 12.32 17.55
CA SER A 102 -9.41 11.14 18.10
C SER A 102 -8.03 10.93 17.47
N PRO A 103 -7.02 10.56 18.28
CA PRO A 103 -5.65 10.39 17.80
C PRO A 103 -5.50 9.17 16.88
N ILE A 104 -4.63 9.30 15.89
CA ILE A 104 -4.22 8.20 15.01
C ILE A 104 -2.89 7.64 15.49
N TYR A 105 -2.88 6.34 15.77
CA TYR A 105 -1.69 5.65 16.27
C TYR A 105 -1.01 4.79 15.22
N ASP A 106 -1.78 4.26 14.28
CA ASP A 106 -1.32 3.15 13.45
C ASP A 106 -1.44 3.47 11.96
N ILE A 107 -0.53 2.92 11.17
CA ILE A 107 -0.60 2.85 9.71
C ILE A 107 -0.95 1.41 9.32
N ILE A 108 -1.99 1.27 8.51
CA ILE A 108 -2.44 -0.02 7.99
C ILE A 108 -1.98 -0.18 6.55
N TYR A 109 -1.54 -1.37 6.19
CA TYR A 109 -1.21 -1.74 4.81
C TYR A 109 -1.41 -3.24 4.61
N GLN A 110 -1.51 -3.72 3.36
CA GLN A 110 -1.80 -5.14 3.11
C GLN A 110 -0.69 -5.83 2.34
N CYS A 111 -0.23 -7.00 2.80
CA CYS A 111 0.71 -7.88 2.11
C CYS A 111 0.01 -9.00 1.33
N GLN A 112 0.66 -9.52 0.27
CA GLN A 112 0.11 -10.65 -0.46
C GLN A 112 0.12 -11.91 0.43
N ARG A 113 -1.07 -12.47 0.67
CA ARG A 113 -1.24 -13.65 1.51
C ARG A 113 -0.42 -14.82 0.98
N TYR A 114 0.20 -15.57 1.89
CA TYR A 114 1.08 -16.74 1.63
C TYR A 114 2.39 -16.48 0.87
N ALA A 115 2.53 -15.35 0.17
CA ALA A 115 3.76 -14.98 -0.54
C ALA A 115 4.62 -14.01 0.27
N GLN A 116 3.99 -13.20 1.11
CA GLN A 116 4.63 -12.11 1.85
C GLN A 116 4.20 -12.07 3.31
N TYR A 117 5.01 -11.40 4.11
CA TYR A 117 4.73 -11.13 5.52
C TYR A 117 5.11 -9.70 5.91
N CYS A 118 4.59 -9.20 7.04
CA CYS A 118 4.79 -7.81 7.48
C CYS A 118 6.25 -7.55 7.86
N CYS A 119 6.82 -6.46 7.36
CA CYS A 119 8.24 -6.15 7.46
C CYS A 119 8.44 -4.64 7.65
N GLY A 120 8.25 -4.12 8.86
CA GLY A 120 8.15 -2.69 9.13
C GLY A 120 6.99 -2.04 8.38
N LEU A 121 7.21 -0.98 7.61
CA LEU A 121 6.20 -0.40 6.73
C LEU A 121 6.19 -1.03 5.32
N THR A 122 6.85 -2.18 5.14
CA THR A 122 6.89 -2.91 3.88
C THR A 122 6.48 -4.37 4.04
N CYS A 123 6.50 -5.12 2.95
CA CYS A 123 6.26 -6.56 2.91
C CYS A 123 7.52 -7.29 2.47
N CYS A 124 7.91 -8.31 3.21
CA CYS A 124 9.05 -9.16 2.90
C CYS A 124 8.58 -10.51 2.35
N LEU A 125 9.38 -11.10 1.45
CA LEU A 125 9.07 -12.40 0.86
C LEU A 125 9.22 -13.52 1.89
N ASP A 126 8.21 -14.38 2.01
CA ASP A 126 8.32 -15.55 2.88
C ASP A 126 9.22 -16.61 2.23
N LYS A 127 10.49 -16.66 2.66
CA LYS A 127 11.46 -17.66 2.20
C LYS A 127 11.06 -19.11 2.53
N PHE A 128 10.08 -19.32 3.41
CA PHE A 128 9.59 -20.64 3.79
C PHE A 128 8.33 -21.09 3.02
N GLY A 129 7.79 -20.24 2.14
CA GLY A 129 6.75 -20.66 1.21
C GLY A 129 7.33 -21.71 0.26
N LYS A 130 6.95 -22.98 0.47
CA LYS A 130 7.23 -24.07 -0.46
C LYS A 130 6.53 -23.76 -1.78
N ASP A 131 7.17 -22.99 -2.66
CA ASP A 131 7.02 -23.01 -4.11
C ASP A 131 8.00 -22.00 -4.71
N LEU A 132 9.17 -22.52 -5.09
CA LEU A 132 10.24 -21.77 -5.76
C LEU A 132 9.76 -21.04 -7.04
N HIS A 133 8.63 -21.46 -7.61
CA HIS A 133 8.07 -20.94 -8.85
C HIS A 133 7.30 -19.61 -8.66
N SER A 134 6.57 -19.44 -7.55
CA SER A 134 5.81 -18.21 -7.27
C SER A 134 6.73 -17.05 -6.87
N SER A 135 7.83 -17.37 -6.17
CA SER A 135 8.86 -16.40 -5.77
C SER A 135 9.60 -15.80 -6.99
N PHE A 136 9.87 -16.59 -8.03
CA PHE A 136 10.54 -16.11 -9.25
C PHE A 136 9.65 -15.14 -10.03
N LEU A 137 8.40 -15.52 -10.31
CA LEU A 137 7.42 -14.67 -11.00
C LEU A 137 7.13 -13.38 -10.23
N TYR A 138 7.08 -13.45 -8.90
CA TYR A 138 6.87 -12.27 -8.06
C TYR A 138 8.08 -11.33 -8.02
N ARG A 139 9.30 -11.88 -7.97
CA ARG A 139 10.54 -11.11 -8.04
C ARG A 139 10.68 -10.41 -9.40
N GLU A 140 10.27 -11.08 -10.47
CA GLU A 140 10.26 -10.54 -11.83
C GLU A 140 9.20 -9.44 -12.00
N ALA A 141 8.04 -9.57 -11.36
CA ALA A 141 7.02 -8.53 -11.31
C ALA A 141 7.45 -7.30 -10.49
N LEU A 142 8.19 -7.48 -9.39
CA LEU A 142 8.72 -6.40 -8.54
C LEU A 142 9.97 -5.71 -9.08
N ASN A 143 10.63 -6.25 -10.12
CA ASN A 143 11.79 -5.61 -10.70
C ASN A 143 11.43 -4.22 -11.27
N PRO A 144 12.08 -3.13 -10.81
CA PRO A 144 11.82 -1.77 -11.27
C PRO A 144 12.01 -1.59 -12.79
N TRP A 145 12.81 -2.46 -13.42
CA TRP A 145 13.15 -2.41 -14.83
C TRP A 145 12.08 -3.01 -15.76
N ASN A 146 11.06 -3.68 -15.22
CA ASN A 146 9.98 -4.29 -16.03
C ASN A 146 8.75 -3.37 -16.20
N THR A 147 8.75 -2.16 -15.66
CA THR A 147 7.80 -1.12 -16.06
C THR A 147 8.27 -0.43 -17.34
N SER A 148 8.25 -1.18 -18.45
CA SER A 148 8.10 -0.55 -19.76
C SER A 148 6.63 -0.10 -19.88
N PRO A 149 6.34 1.18 -20.19
CA PRO A 149 4.98 1.66 -20.34
C PRO A 149 4.46 1.24 -21.71
N THR A 150 4.13 -0.04 -21.88
CA THR A 150 3.20 -0.45 -22.95
C THR A 150 1.80 -0.55 -22.36
N PHE A 151 1.32 0.59 -21.87
CA PHE A 151 -0.11 0.85 -21.79
C PHE A 151 -0.54 1.14 -23.23
N GLN A 152 -0.70 0.08 -24.05
CA GLN A 152 -1.36 0.25 -25.33
C GLN A 152 -2.81 0.62 -25.04
N SER A 153 -3.09 1.90 -25.23
CA SER A 153 -4.39 2.46 -25.54
C SER A 153 -4.98 1.73 -26.76
N GLN A 154 -5.56 0.56 -26.53
CA GLN A 154 -6.44 -0.09 -27.49
C GLN A 154 -7.84 -0.15 -26.87
N LEU A 155 -8.59 0.93 -27.09
CA LEU A 155 -10.01 0.92 -27.45
C LEU A 155 -10.55 2.36 -27.64
N HIS A 156 -9.83 3.17 -28.43
CA HIS A 156 -10.38 4.35 -29.11
C HIS A 156 -9.96 4.33 -30.58
N PHE A 157 -10.39 3.30 -31.32
CA PHE A 157 -10.24 3.25 -32.78
C PHE A 157 -11.51 2.80 -33.52
N PHE A 158 -12.66 2.72 -32.86
CA PHE A 158 -13.93 2.32 -33.49
C PHE A 158 -14.92 3.46 -33.77
N SER A 159 -14.56 4.74 -33.55
CA SER A 159 -15.47 5.87 -33.83
C SER A 159 -15.14 6.69 -35.09
N CYS A 160 -14.02 6.46 -35.78
CA CYS A 160 -13.68 7.21 -37.01
C CYS A 160 -13.93 6.44 -38.33
N LEU A 161 -14.15 5.13 -38.30
CA LEU A 161 -14.41 4.35 -39.52
C LEU A 161 -15.88 4.38 -39.99
N ILE A 162 -16.81 4.85 -39.16
CA ILE A 162 -18.24 4.94 -39.54
C ILE A 162 -18.53 6.21 -40.37
N PHE A 163 -17.75 7.29 -40.23
CA PHE A 163 -17.99 8.51 -41.00
C PHE A 163 -17.49 8.46 -42.46
N VAL A 164 -16.52 7.60 -42.79
CA VAL A 164 -16.00 7.50 -44.16
C VAL A 164 -16.92 6.64 -45.05
N VAL A 165 -17.61 5.66 -44.48
CA VAL A 165 -18.51 4.77 -45.26
C VAL A 165 -19.86 5.44 -45.58
N HIS A 166 -20.30 6.44 -44.79
CA HIS A 166 -21.53 7.20 -45.11
C HIS A 166 -21.33 8.32 -46.14
N TYR A 167 -20.10 8.77 -46.41
CA TYR A 167 -19.84 9.83 -47.41
C TYR A 167 -19.56 9.31 -48.82
N LEU A 168 -19.43 8.00 -48.99
CA LEU A 168 -19.27 7.34 -50.29
C LEU A 168 -20.55 6.64 -50.77
N TYR A 169 -21.65 6.77 -50.02
CA TYR A 169 -22.95 6.16 -50.32
C TYR A 169 -24.12 7.15 -50.19
N ILE A 170 -23.86 8.44 -50.49
CA ILE A 170 -24.85 9.47 -50.81
C ILE A 170 -24.37 10.19 -52.08
#